data_AF-K6V6A0-F1
#
_entry.id   AF-K6V6A0-F1
#
_cell.length_a   1.000
_cell.length_b   1.000
_cell.length_c   1.000
_cell.angle_alpha   90.00
_cell.angle_beta   90.00
_cell.angle_gamma   90.00
#
_symmetry.space_group_name_H-M   'P 1'
#
loop_
_entity.id
_entity.type
_entity.pdbx_description
1 polymer ?
#
loop_
_entity_poly.entity_id
_entity_poly.type
_entity_poly.pdbx_seq_one_letter_code
_entity_poly.pdbx_strand_id
1 'polypeptide(L)'
;IVNNTHDPSTPLDNAKKLAALSPGARLLTVNGWGHGSSAASTCAREAIQSYLVDGKLPAQGATCAADKPLFPENKPKKKNKPAGK
;
A
#
# COMPACT_ATOMS: atom_id res chain seq x y z
N ILE A 1 1.87 -7.47 -9.68
CA ILE A 1 0.68 -6.58 -9.61
C ILE A 1 0.56 -6.07 -8.18
N VAL A 2 0.28 -4.78 -7.99
CA VAL A 2 0.04 -4.20 -6.66
C VAL A 2 -1.28 -3.43 -6.72
N ASN A 3 -2.19 -3.65 -5.77
CA ASN A 3 -3.49 -2.98 -5.77
C ASN A 3 -4.01 -2.75 -4.35
N ASN A 4 -4.76 -1.67 -4.16
CA ASN A 4 -5.46 -1.41 -2.90
C ASN A 4 -6.76 -2.22 -2.80
N THR A 5 -7.22 -2.54 -1.59
CA THR A 5 -8.52 -3.21 -1.39
C THR A 5 -9.70 -2.33 -1.81
N HIS A 6 -9.59 -1.01 -1.65
CA HIS A 6 -10.63 -0.04 -2.01
C HIS A 6 -10.11 1.02 -3.00
N ASP A 7 -9.59 0.57 -4.14
CA ASP A 7 -9.21 1.43 -5.26
C ASP A 7 -10.45 1.77 -6.14
N PRO A 8 -10.85 3.05 -6.25
CA PRO A 8 -12.02 3.44 -7.02
C PRO A 8 -11.78 3.45 -8.54
N SER A 9 -10.53 3.55 -8.98
CA SER A 9 -10.15 3.69 -10.39
C SER A 9 -9.81 2.34 -11.00
N THR A 10 -9.08 1.50 -10.26
CA THR A 10 -8.66 0.16 -10.67
C THR A 10 -9.03 -0.86 -9.59
N PRO A 11 -10.28 -1.36 -9.58
CA PRO A 11 -10.77 -2.25 -8.52
C PRO A 11 -9.95 -3.53 -8.35
N LEU A 12 -9.81 -4.00 -7.11
CA LEU A 12 -9.01 -5.19 -6.76
C LEU A 12 -9.41 -6.44 -7.57
N ASP A 13 -10.69 -6.61 -7.91
CA ASP A 13 -11.13 -7.76 -8.69
C ASP A 13 -10.55 -7.78 -10.11
N ASN A 14 -10.28 -6.61 -10.69
CA ASN A 14 -9.57 -6.54 -11.97
C ASN A 14 -8.09 -6.92 -11.79
N ALA A 15 -7.46 -6.51 -10.69
CA ALA A 15 -6.09 -6.92 -10.36
C ALA A 15 -5.98 -8.44 -10.12
N LYS A 16 -6.98 -9.07 -9.48
CA LYS A 16 -7.07 -10.53 -9.33
C LYS A 16 -7.17 -11.23 -10.70
N LYS A 17 -8.04 -10.73 -11.60
CA LYS A 17 -8.16 -11.25 -12.97
C LYS A 17 -6.86 -11.12 -13.74
N LEU A 18 -6.19 -9.96 -13.67
CA LEU A 18 -4.90 -9.74 -14.31
C LEU A 18 -3.82 -10.69 -13.76
N ALA A 19 -3.79 -10.93 -12.44
CA ALA A 19 -2.87 -11.88 -11.83
C ALA A 19 -3.09 -13.31 -12.34
N ALA A 20 -4.35 -13.73 -12.50
CA ALA A 20 -4.68 -15.04 -13.08
C ALA A 20 -4.24 -15.17 -14.55
N LEU A 21 -4.28 -14.06 -15.31
CA LEU A 21 -3.82 -14.01 -16.70
C LEU A 21 -2.30 -13.83 -16.85
N SER A 22 -1.56 -13.66 -15.76
CA SER A 22 -0.12 -13.37 -15.77
C SER A 22 0.68 -14.48 -15.07
N PRO A 23 0.97 -15.60 -15.74
CA PRO A 23 1.76 -16.69 -15.16
C PRO A 23 3.08 -16.19 -14.57
N GLY A 24 3.42 -16.67 -13.37
CA GLY A 24 4.63 -16.28 -12.66
C GLY A 24 4.54 -14.96 -11.89
N ALA A 25 3.54 -14.11 -12.15
CA ALA A 25 3.36 -12.88 -11.38
C ALA A 25 2.89 -13.16 -9.95
N ARG A 26 3.02 -12.14 -9.08
CA ARG A 26 2.43 -12.11 -7.75
C ARG A 26 1.54 -10.88 -7.60
N LEU A 27 0.41 -11.05 -6.91
CA LEU A 27 -0.45 -9.95 -6.47
C LEU A 27 -0.09 -9.61 -5.03
N LEU A 28 0.32 -8.36 -4.80
CA LEU A 28 0.46 -7.77 -3.48
C LEU A 28 -0.75 -6.89 -3.21
N THR A 29 -1.52 -7.20 -2.17
CA THR A 29 -2.72 -6.42 -1.81
C THR A 29 -2.41 -5.44 -0.70
N VAL A 30 -2.76 -4.17 -0.88
CA VAL A 30 -2.66 -3.15 0.17
C VAL A 30 -4.05 -2.93 0.77
N ASN A 31 -4.19 -3.23 2.06
CA ASN A 31 -5.40 -2.95 2.82
C ASN A 31 -5.50 -1.44 3.04
N GLY A 32 -6.29 -0.77 2.20
CA GLY A 32 -6.35 0.68 2.15
C GLY A 32 -7.29 1.22 1.07
N TRP A 33 -7.40 2.53 1.03
CA TRP A 33 -8.30 3.29 0.17
C TRP A 33 -7.55 4.19 -0.81
N GLY A 34 -8.21 4.53 -1.91
CA GLY A 34 -7.67 5.43 -2.93
C GLY A 34 -6.88 4.71 -4.01
N HIS A 35 -6.30 5.48 -4.93
CA HIS A 35 -5.56 4.98 -6.08
C HIS A 35 -4.05 5.22 -5.93
N GLY A 36 -3.23 4.23 -6.30
CA GLY A 36 -1.77 4.29 -6.21
C GLY A 36 -1.20 3.69 -4.92
N SER A 37 -0.98 2.37 -4.91
CA SER A 37 -0.55 1.60 -3.73
C SER A 37 0.81 2.00 -3.15
N SER A 38 1.77 2.44 -3.98
CA SER A 38 3.12 2.82 -3.53
C SER A 38 3.13 4.09 -2.67
N ALA A 39 2.18 4.99 -2.88
CA ALA A 39 2.02 6.20 -2.08
C ALA A 39 1.23 5.93 -0.78
N ALA A 40 0.41 4.87 -0.77
CA ALA A 40 -0.44 4.52 0.36
C ALA A 40 0.27 3.68 1.43
N SER A 41 1.33 2.95 1.08
CA SER A 41 1.96 1.97 1.97
C SER A 41 3.47 1.88 1.76
N THR A 42 4.22 2.10 2.84
CA THR A 42 5.68 1.93 2.87
C THR A 42 6.06 0.46 2.64
N CYS A 43 5.31 -0.49 3.22
CA CYS A 43 5.45 -1.92 2.97
C CYS A 43 5.32 -2.25 1.46
N ALA A 44 4.32 -1.67 0.79
CA ALA A 44 4.14 -1.89 -0.65
C ALA A 44 5.29 -1.30 -1.47
N ARG A 45 5.75 -0.11 -1.10
CA ARG A 45 6.88 0.57 -1.76
C ARG A 45 8.18 -0.22 -1.61
N GLU A 46 8.44 -0.81 -0.45
CA GLU A 46 9.60 -1.68 -0.20
C GLU A 46 9.53 -2.97 -1.01
N ALA A 47 8.36 -3.61 -1.10
CA ALA A 47 8.18 -4.80 -1.93
C ALA A 47 8.39 -4.50 -3.42
N ILE A 48 7.90 -3.35 -3.89
CA ILE A 48 8.16 -2.86 -5.26
C ILE A 48 9.66 -2.66 -5.47
N GLN A 49 10.34 -1.99 -4.53
CA GLN A 49 11.78 -1.75 -4.61
C GLN A 49 12.57 -3.07 -4.63
N SER A 50 12.25 -4.03 -3.76
CA SER A 50 12.94 -5.33 -3.72
C SER A 50 12.74 -6.12 -5.02
N TYR A 51 11.56 -6.05 -5.64
CA TYR A 51 11.36 -6.65 -6.95
C TYR A 51 12.18 -5.95 -8.05
N LEU A 52 12.17 -4.61 -8.09
CA LEU A 52 12.87 -3.86 -9.14
C LEU A 52 14.40 -3.92 -9.02
N VAL A 53 14.93 -4.00 -7.80
CA VAL A 53 16.38 -4.01 -7.54
C VAL A 53 16.94 -5.43 -7.49
N ASP A 54 16.29 -6.33 -6.75
CA ASP A 54 16.81 -7.68 -6.50
C ASP A 54 16.11 -8.78 -7.30
N GLY A 55 15.04 -8.46 -8.04
CA GLY A 55 14.18 -9.46 -8.69
C GLY A 55 13.36 -10.30 -7.70
N LYS A 56 13.29 -9.93 -6.42
CA LYS A 56 12.61 -10.71 -5.38
C LYS A 56 11.10 -10.46 -5.43
N LEU A 57 10.35 -11.53 -5.64
CA LEU A 57 8.89 -11.49 -5.60
C LEU A 57 8.38 -11.54 -4.14
N PRO A 58 7.26 -10.87 -3.84
CA PRO A 58 6.58 -11.07 -2.57
C PRO A 58 6.02 -12.50 -2.45
N ALA A 59 5.78 -12.94 -1.21
CA ALA A 59 5.11 -14.21 -0.96
C ALA A 59 3.74 -14.26 -1.65
N GLN A 60 3.28 -15.46 -1.99
CA GLN A 60 1.96 -15.64 -2.59
C GLN A 60 0.87 -15.22 -1.58
N GLY A 61 -0.03 -14.34 -2.02
CA GLY A 61 -1.09 -13.80 -1.16
C GLY A 61 -0.60 -12.76 -0.15
N ALA A 62 0.61 -12.22 -0.31
CA ALA A 62 1.13 -11.19 0.59
C ALA A 62 0.21 -9.96 0.63
N THR A 63 0.11 -9.38 1.83
CA THR A 63 -0.66 -8.17 2.10
C THR A 63 0.16 -7.14 2.84
N CYS A 64 -0.08 -5.85 2.56
CA CYS A 64 0.43 -4.71 3.32
C CYS A 64 -0.74 -3.91 3.90
N ALA A 65 -0.49 -3.12 4.94
CA ALA A 65 -1.43 -2.12 5.43
C ALA A 65 -1.10 -0.73 4.85
N ALA A 66 -2.10 0.13 4.72
CA ALA A 66 -1.87 1.56 4.47
C ALA A 66 -1.17 2.22 5.67
N ASP A 67 -0.31 3.19 5.39
CA ASP A 67 0.48 3.88 6.42
C ASP A 67 -0.37 4.82 7.30
N LYS A 68 -1.52 5.27 6.77
CA LYS A 68 -2.44 6.20 7.42
C LYS A 68 -3.87 5.65 7.40
N PRO A 69 -4.67 5.92 8.44
CA PRO A 69 -6.08 5.61 8.43
C PRO A 69 -6.82 6.49 7.41
N LEU A 70 -7.99 6.02 6.96
CA LEU A 70 -8.86 6.79 6.06
C LEU A 70 -9.30 8.12 6.69
N PHE A 71 -9.68 8.06 7.96
CA PHE A 71 -10.04 9.23 8.76
C PHE A 71 -8.99 9.38 9.86
N PRO A 72 -8.10 10.39 9.77
CA PRO A 72 -7.16 10.65 10.85
C PRO A 72 -7.91 11.04 12.13
N GLU A 73 -7.48 10.48 13.26
CA GLU A 73 -8.04 10.85 14.55
C GLU A 73 -7.82 12.35 14.79
N ASN A 74 -8.85 13.05 15.28
CA ASN A 74 -8.74 14.43 15.75
C ASN A 74 -7.96 14.47 17.06
N LYS A 75 -6.63 14.31 17.00
CA LYS A 75 -5.77 14.52 18.17
C LYS A 75 -5.59 16.03 18.38
N PRO A 76 -5.89 16.57 19.58
CA PRO A 76 -5.62 17.97 19.85
C PRO A 76 -4.13 18.23 19.63
N LYS A 77 -3.81 19.25 18.81
CA LYS A 77 -2.43 19.65 18.54
C LYS A 77 -1.73 19.89 19.88
N LYS A 78 -0.65 19.14 20.17
CA LYS A 78 0.20 19.43 21.33
C LYS A 78 0.67 20.88 21.18
N LYS A 79 0.25 21.76 22.10
CA LYS A 79 0.75 23.14 22.14
C LYS A 79 2.25 23.05 22.37
N ASN A 80 3.05 23.49 21.40
CA ASN A 80 4.49 23.64 21.61
C ASN A 80 4.68 24.60 22.79
N LYS A 81 5.22 24.10 23.90
CA LYS A 81 5.64 24.92 25.02
C LYS A 81 6.78 25.81 24.48
N PRO A 82 6.70 27.15 24.56
CA PRO A 82 7.82 27.99 24.16
C PRO A 82 9.03 27.61 25.01
N ALA A 83 10.17 27.40 24.36
CA ALA A 83 11.44 27.24 25.02
C ALA A 83 11.65 28.46 25.94
N GLY A 84 11.70 28.19 27.24
CA GLY A 84 11.80 29.24 28.25
C GLY A 84 13.20 29.83 28.30
N LYS A 85 13.24 31.16 28.25
CA LYS A 85 14.26 32.13 28.71
C LYS A 85 15.72 31.88 28.36
#